data_AF-A0AAJ0HS28-F1
#
_entry.id   AF-A0AAJ0HS28-F1
#
_cell.length_a   1.000
_cell.length_b   1.000
_cell.length_c   1.000
_cell.angle_alpha   90.00
_cell.angle_beta   90.00
_cell.angle_gamma   90.00
#
_symmetry.space_group_name_H-M   'P 1'
#
loop_
_entity.id
_entity.type
_entity.pdbx_description
1 polymer ?
#
loop_
_entity_poly.entity_id
_entity_poly.type
_entity_poly.pdbx_seq_one_letter_code
_entity_poly.pdbx_strand_id
1 'polypeptide(L)'
;MDTPSARPRQAVHHFSLQYLLVVPILLALLTGYILFLHGDTDIYMLWSQCHARSRIPWLSHIPVLGTPSCFLVSFFQEALSGTRAVAIMAAILSFIGGLLTISTVEAARICNSPSVLIAYPTGPWLAFNLIGGAIVWQLVIIPAFFHRSRAIIAARSTSSPSPTAGPSDPNFGESMRHLTQLAETIAIPAAVALGYFVPSLLILVLDSPASIITWLFFPVWVSLARQGLRRATLALKRHWHGTFHLESNKAALVGMYAVPILCSVLSQALLVWSLTQRDDRKEMTRATTKFIVIDVFFIGLTVLYWVLVEAGWRVTAVMVGAAVVLGPGAGVCIGWIYRESTVDPDRSVTVVAVGGRSSGEATPSEETPLLR
;
A
#
# COMPACT_ATOMS: atom_id res chain seq x y z
N MET A 1 -22.82 31.39 18.38
CA MET A 1 -22.33 30.00 18.25
C MET A 1 -22.05 29.80 16.78
N ASP A 2 -20.79 29.94 16.39
CA ASP A 2 -20.38 29.79 15.00
C ASP A 2 -20.48 28.30 14.67
N THR A 3 -21.46 27.94 13.85
CA THR A 3 -21.50 26.63 13.21
C THR A 3 -20.16 26.44 12.49
N PRO A 4 -19.37 25.41 12.81
CA PRO A 4 -18.11 25.19 12.12
C PRO A 4 -18.39 25.08 10.61
N SER A 5 -17.63 25.84 9.81
CA SER A 5 -17.79 25.85 8.36
C SER A 5 -17.76 24.41 7.84
N ALA A 6 -18.82 23.99 7.16
CA ALA A 6 -18.91 22.66 6.56
C ALA A 6 -17.68 22.43 5.67
N ARG A 7 -16.86 21.43 6.00
CA ARG A 7 -15.72 21.08 5.16
C ARG A 7 -16.23 20.66 3.78
N PRO A 8 -15.59 21.10 2.67
CA PRO A 8 -16.01 20.72 1.34
C PRO A 8 -15.96 19.18 1.20
N ARG A 9 -17.08 18.60 0.75
CA ARG A 9 -17.20 17.17 0.52
C ARG A 9 -16.29 16.74 -0.65
N GLN A 10 -15.60 15.61 -0.48
CA GLN A 10 -14.63 15.10 -1.45
C GLN A 10 -15.33 14.44 -2.66
N ALA A 11 -14.60 14.28 -3.77
CA ALA A 11 -15.15 13.79 -5.05
C ALA A 11 -15.82 12.41 -4.93
N VAL A 12 -15.29 11.53 -4.08
CA VAL A 12 -15.87 10.19 -3.82
C VAL A 12 -17.32 10.22 -3.31
N HIS A 13 -17.73 11.32 -2.67
CA HIS A 13 -19.11 11.52 -2.20
C HIS A 13 -20.06 11.97 -3.31
N HIS A 14 -19.55 12.63 -4.33
CA HIS A 14 -20.37 13.23 -5.40
C HIS A 14 -20.54 12.30 -6.60
N PHE A 15 -19.48 11.62 -7.00
CA PHE A 15 -19.50 10.81 -8.22
C PHE A 15 -19.92 9.36 -7.94
N SER A 16 -20.60 8.74 -8.92
CA SER A 16 -20.91 7.31 -8.87
C SER A 16 -19.64 6.48 -9.09
N LEU A 17 -19.64 5.23 -8.63
CA LEU A 17 -18.51 4.31 -8.80
C LEU A 17 -18.11 4.16 -10.27
N GLN A 18 -19.08 4.13 -11.18
CA GLN A 18 -18.84 4.01 -12.63
C GLN A 18 -17.97 5.15 -13.14
N TYR A 19 -18.28 6.41 -12.77
CA TYR A 19 -17.48 7.57 -13.16
C TYR A 19 -16.08 7.55 -12.54
N LEU A 20 -15.96 7.11 -11.28
CA LEU A 20 -14.66 7.02 -10.59
C LEU A 20 -13.72 5.99 -11.26
N LEU A 21 -14.27 4.94 -11.88
CA LEU A 21 -13.52 3.87 -12.53
C LEU A 21 -13.09 4.21 -13.97
N VAL A 22 -13.67 5.23 -14.60
CA VAL A 22 -13.29 5.64 -15.96
C VAL A 22 -11.80 6.00 -16.03
N VAL A 23 -11.30 6.80 -15.09
CA VAL A 23 -9.91 7.27 -15.10
C VAL A 23 -8.90 6.12 -14.95
N PRO A 24 -9.01 5.19 -13.97
CA PRO A 24 -8.12 4.03 -13.90
C PRO A 24 -8.16 3.14 -15.15
N ILE A 25 -9.34 2.94 -15.75
CA ILE A 25 -9.46 2.15 -16.99
C ILE A 25 -8.72 2.85 -18.15
N LEU A 26 -8.91 4.16 -18.32
CA LEU A 26 -8.20 4.93 -19.34
C LEU A 26 -6.68 4.91 -19.11
N LEU A 27 -6.24 5.03 -17.86
CA LEU A 27 -4.82 4.91 -17.51
C LEU A 27 -4.28 3.51 -17.81
N ALA A 28 -5.05 2.44 -17.61
CA ALA A 28 -4.63 1.07 -17.97
C ALA A 28 -4.49 0.86 -19.48
N LEU A 29 -5.45 1.35 -20.26
CA LEU A 29 -5.36 1.33 -21.73
C LEU A 29 -4.15 2.13 -22.21
N LEU A 30 -3.94 3.31 -21.64
CA LEU A 30 -2.80 4.15 -21.98
C LEU A 30 -1.47 3.52 -21.55
N THR A 31 -1.41 2.86 -20.39
CA THR A 31 -0.23 2.11 -19.94
C THR A 31 0.12 1.03 -20.96
N GLY A 32 -0.86 0.19 -21.35
CA GLY A 32 -0.66 -0.86 -22.35
C GLY A 32 -0.20 -0.30 -23.70
N TYR A 33 -0.81 0.80 -24.15
CA TYR A 33 -0.42 1.47 -25.39
C TYR A 33 1.02 2.02 -25.35
N ILE A 34 1.39 2.73 -24.28
CA ILE A 34 2.73 3.31 -24.15
C ILE A 34 3.81 2.22 -23.96
N LEU A 35 3.52 1.15 -23.21
CA LEU A 35 4.43 0.01 -23.08
C LEU A 35 4.61 -0.72 -24.42
N PHE A 36 3.54 -0.84 -25.22
CA PHE A 36 3.63 -1.41 -26.56
C PHE A 36 4.49 -0.56 -27.50
N LEU A 37 4.28 0.77 -27.53
CA LEU A 37 5.09 1.70 -28.33
C LEU A 37 6.58 1.70 -27.95
N HIS A 38 6.88 1.39 -26.69
CA HIS A 38 8.24 1.36 -26.15
C HIS A 38 8.78 -0.06 -25.95
N GLY A 39 8.06 -1.07 -26.46
CA GLY A 39 8.51 -2.45 -26.49
C GLY A 39 9.65 -2.58 -27.49
N ASP A 40 10.88 -2.41 -27.02
CA ASP A 40 12.06 -2.53 -27.87
C ASP A 40 12.33 -3.99 -28.25
N THR A 41 12.94 -4.18 -29.41
CA THR A 41 13.45 -5.46 -29.92
C THR A 41 14.34 -6.19 -28.90
N ASP A 42 15.08 -5.43 -28.09
CA ASP A 42 15.90 -5.93 -26.98
C ASP A 42 15.12 -6.76 -25.96
N ILE A 43 13.92 -6.32 -25.57
CA ILE A 43 13.10 -7.04 -24.58
C ILE A 43 12.61 -8.36 -25.18
N TYR A 44 12.21 -8.36 -26.45
CA TYR A 44 11.83 -9.58 -27.17
C TYR A 44 13.01 -10.53 -27.36
N MET A 45 14.21 -9.99 -27.59
CA MET A 45 15.44 -10.79 -27.67
C MET A 45 15.76 -11.46 -26.33
N LEU A 46 15.52 -10.78 -25.20
CA LEU A 46 15.70 -11.37 -23.88
C LEU A 46 14.78 -12.59 -23.69
N TRP A 47 13.51 -12.46 -24.09
CA TRP A 47 12.56 -13.57 -24.07
C TRP A 47 13.03 -14.72 -24.97
N SER A 48 13.47 -14.43 -26.20
CA SER A 48 13.90 -15.46 -27.15
C SER A 48 15.15 -16.21 -26.67
N GLN A 49 16.11 -15.53 -26.04
CA GLN A 49 17.28 -16.16 -25.41
C GLN A 49 16.88 -17.13 -24.29
N CYS A 50 15.94 -16.73 -23.42
CA CYS A 50 15.40 -17.59 -22.39
C CYS A 50 14.61 -18.78 -22.96
N HIS A 51 13.89 -18.58 -24.05
CA HIS A 51 13.16 -19.64 -24.74
C HIS A 51 14.11 -20.65 -25.42
N ALA A 52 15.19 -20.15 -26.03
CA ALA A 52 16.28 -20.95 -26.60
C ALA A 52 17.18 -21.59 -25.53
N ARG A 53 16.90 -21.35 -24.24
CA ARG A 53 17.65 -21.86 -23.07
C ARG A 53 19.12 -21.44 -23.02
N SER A 54 19.48 -20.36 -23.72
CA SER A 54 20.84 -19.82 -23.75
C SER A 54 21.19 -18.99 -22.50
N ARG A 55 20.19 -18.67 -21.68
CA ARG A 55 20.30 -17.84 -20.48
C ARG A 55 19.76 -18.60 -19.26
N ILE A 56 20.45 -18.47 -18.12
CA ILE A 56 20.15 -19.12 -16.83
C ILE A 56 19.66 -20.57 -17.01
N PRO A 57 20.54 -21.52 -17.38
CA PRO A 57 20.14 -22.85 -17.84
C PRO A 57 19.27 -23.60 -16.83
N TRP A 58 19.58 -23.53 -15.54
CA TRP A 58 18.83 -24.24 -14.51
C TRP A 58 17.37 -23.76 -14.37
N LEU A 59 17.09 -22.49 -14.72
CA LEU A 59 15.74 -21.92 -14.64
C LEU A 59 14.98 -22.12 -15.96
N SER A 60 15.64 -21.96 -17.11
CA SER A 60 15.00 -22.03 -18.43
C SER A 60 14.49 -23.43 -18.80
N HIS A 61 15.01 -24.50 -18.17
CA HIS A 61 14.61 -25.89 -18.42
C HIS A 61 13.34 -26.35 -17.68
N ILE A 62 12.81 -25.55 -16.74
CA ILE A 62 11.58 -25.90 -16.02
C ILE A 62 10.39 -25.86 -17.00
N PRO A 63 9.57 -26.93 -17.10
CA PRO A 63 8.46 -26.96 -18.03
C PRO A 63 7.44 -25.86 -17.69
N VAL A 64 6.91 -25.19 -18.73
CA VAL A 64 5.91 -24.11 -18.67
C VAL A 64 6.40 -22.81 -18.01
N LEU A 65 7.02 -22.89 -16.84
CA LEU A 65 7.43 -21.73 -16.04
C LEU A 65 8.88 -21.28 -16.30
N GLY A 66 9.70 -22.10 -16.95
CA GLY A 66 11.13 -21.85 -17.09
C GLY A 66 11.44 -20.61 -17.93
N THR A 67 10.85 -20.50 -19.12
CA THR A 67 11.01 -19.32 -19.98
C THR A 67 10.52 -18.02 -19.30
N PRO A 68 9.29 -17.92 -18.77
CA PRO A 68 8.84 -16.67 -18.15
C PRO A 68 9.64 -16.31 -16.90
N SER A 69 10.04 -17.30 -16.08
CA SER A 69 10.88 -17.03 -14.91
C SER A 69 12.29 -16.58 -15.30
N CYS A 70 12.90 -17.24 -16.30
CA CYS A 70 14.19 -16.82 -16.86
C CYS A 70 14.14 -15.39 -17.38
N PHE A 71 13.08 -15.06 -18.13
CA PHE A 71 12.88 -13.72 -18.68
C PHE A 71 12.78 -12.70 -17.56
N LEU A 72 11.92 -12.93 -16.57
CA LEU A 72 11.69 -11.98 -15.48
C LEU A 72 12.97 -11.74 -14.66
N VAL A 73 13.70 -12.81 -14.31
CA VAL A 73 14.97 -12.69 -13.60
C VAL A 73 16.00 -11.93 -14.44
N SER A 74 16.18 -12.32 -15.70
CA SER A 74 17.13 -11.65 -16.59
C SER A 74 16.77 -10.19 -16.84
N PHE A 75 15.47 -9.87 -16.89
CA PHE A 75 14.97 -8.51 -17.10
C PHE A 75 15.36 -7.61 -15.93
N PHE A 76 15.17 -8.08 -14.70
CA PHE A 76 15.58 -7.34 -13.51
C PHE A 76 17.10 -7.27 -13.35
N GLN A 77 17.86 -8.32 -13.73
CA GLN A 77 19.32 -8.24 -13.76
C GLN A 77 19.81 -7.13 -14.71
N GLU A 78 19.27 -7.11 -15.93
CA GLU A 78 19.62 -6.07 -16.90
C GLU A 78 19.19 -4.67 -16.43
N ALA A 79 18.06 -4.54 -15.74
CA ALA A 79 17.59 -3.29 -15.16
C ALA A 79 18.42 -2.80 -13.97
N LEU A 80 19.30 -3.65 -13.44
CA LEU A 80 20.25 -3.34 -12.36
C LEU A 80 21.69 -3.20 -12.88
N SER A 81 21.91 -3.36 -14.18
CA SER A 81 23.25 -3.26 -14.77
C SER A 81 23.67 -1.79 -14.91
N GLY A 82 24.56 -1.34 -14.04
CA GLY A 82 25.12 0.01 -14.07
C GLY A 82 24.64 0.92 -12.95
N THR A 83 25.47 1.88 -12.59
CA THR A 83 25.29 2.76 -11.43
C THR A 83 24.03 3.61 -11.54
N ARG A 84 23.76 4.18 -12.73
CA ARG A 84 22.55 4.97 -12.95
C ARG A 84 21.28 4.12 -12.90
N ALA A 85 21.33 2.89 -13.42
CA ALA A 85 20.19 1.97 -13.40
C ALA A 85 19.85 1.55 -11.96
N VAL A 86 20.86 1.20 -11.16
CA VAL A 86 20.73 0.91 -9.72
C VAL A 86 20.11 2.10 -8.97
N ALA A 87 20.54 3.33 -9.25
CA ALA A 87 19.98 4.52 -8.61
C ALA A 87 18.49 4.74 -8.94
N ILE A 88 18.10 4.54 -10.21
CA ILE A 88 16.70 4.60 -10.65
C ILE A 88 15.89 3.49 -9.97
N MET A 89 16.39 2.25 -9.98
CA MET A 89 15.73 1.11 -9.35
C MET A 89 15.59 1.29 -7.84
N ALA A 90 16.59 1.85 -7.15
CA ALA A 90 16.49 2.16 -5.73
C ALA A 90 15.34 3.15 -5.44
N ALA A 91 15.19 4.18 -6.27
CA ALA A 91 14.09 5.14 -6.12
C ALA A 91 12.73 4.47 -6.36
N ILE A 92 12.62 3.61 -7.37
CA ILE A 92 11.42 2.83 -7.68
C ILE A 92 11.08 1.87 -6.53
N LEU A 93 12.06 1.13 -6.01
CA LEU A 93 11.87 0.21 -4.88
C LEU A 93 11.43 0.97 -3.63
N SER A 94 11.97 2.17 -3.37
CA SER A 94 11.51 2.98 -2.25
C SER A 94 10.05 3.43 -2.40
N PHE A 95 9.61 3.76 -3.62
CA PHE A 95 8.22 4.11 -3.93
C PHE A 95 7.27 2.94 -3.71
N ILE A 96 7.62 1.78 -4.26
CA ILE A 96 6.84 0.55 -4.10
C ILE A 96 6.80 0.13 -2.62
N GLY A 97 7.90 0.27 -1.88
CA GLY A 97 7.96 0.05 -0.44
C GLY A 97 7.00 0.94 0.34
N GLY A 98 6.92 2.23 -0.01
CA GLY A 98 5.94 3.16 0.58
C GLY A 98 4.50 2.74 0.32
N LEU A 99 4.17 2.36 -0.92
CA LEU A 99 2.84 1.84 -1.28
C LEU A 99 2.51 0.54 -0.55
N LEU A 100 3.48 -0.34 -0.40
CA LEU A 100 3.31 -1.59 0.33
C LEU A 100 3.06 -1.35 1.82
N THR A 101 3.79 -0.43 2.45
CA THR A 101 3.52 -0.01 3.84
C THR A 101 2.10 0.51 3.99
N ILE A 102 1.66 1.40 3.09
CA ILE A 102 0.29 1.93 3.14
C ILE A 102 -0.75 0.83 2.93
N SER A 103 -0.55 -0.02 1.93
CA SER A 103 -1.47 -1.12 1.64
C SER A 103 -1.59 -2.08 2.81
N THR A 104 -0.49 -2.37 3.51
CA THR A 104 -0.47 -3.27 4.67
C THR A 104 -1.09 -2.63 5.91
N VAL A 105 -0.93 -1.31 6.11
CA VAL A 105 -1.66 -0.54 7.13
C VAL A 105 -3.16 -0.55 6.84
N GLU A 106 -3.57 -0.22 5.61
CA GLU A 106 -4.98 -0.23 5.22
C GLU A 106 -5.60 -1.63 5.32
N ALA A 107 -4.85 -2.69 4.99
CA ALA A 107 -5.27 -4.08 5.19
C ALA A 107 -5.49 -4.45 6.66
N ALA A 108 -4.80 -3.76 7.59
CA ALA A 108 -4.91 -3.98 9.02
C ALA A 108 -6.02 -3.17 9.70
N ARG A 109 -6.66 -2.25 8.97
CA ARG A 109 -7.76 -1.44 9.51
C ARG A 109 -9.07 -2.21 9.51
N ILE A 110 -9.84 -2.03 10.57
CA ILE A 110 -11.14 -2.68 10.77
C ILE A 110 -12.07 -2.37 9.59
N CYS A 111 -12.10 -1.11 9.14
CA CYS A 111 -12.90 -0.67 8.00
C CYS A 111 -12.70 -1.48 6.73
N ASN A 112 -11.55 -2.09 6.51
CA ASN A 112 -11.25 -2.82 5.28
C ASN A 112 -11.38 -4.33 5.43
N SER A 113 -11.65 -4.82 6.64
CA SER A 113 -11.81 -6.25 6.92
C SER A 113 -12.83 -6.98 6.03
N PRO A 114 -13.96 -6.37 5.59
CA PRO A 114 -14.91 -7.07 4.72
C PRO A 114 -14.46 -7.18 3.26
N SER A 115 -13.44 -6.41 2.84
CA SER A 115 -12.93 -6.44 1.47
C SER A 115 -11.75 -7.40 1.40
N VAL A 116 -11.97 -8.61 0.86
CA VAL A 116 -10.93 -9.66 0.77
C VAL A 116 -9.67 -9.16 0.05
N LEU A 117 -9.83 -8.41 -1.03
CA LEU A 117 -8.72 -7.87 -1.83
C LEU A 117 -7.86 -6.86 -1.05
N ILE A 118 -8.46 -6.12 -0.12
CA ILE A 118 -7.73 -5.15 0.71
C ILE A 118 -7.18 -5.83 1.97
N ALA A 119 -7.99 -6.63 2.65
CA ALA A 119 -7.63 -7.33 3.88
C ALA A 119 -6.49 -8.36 3.67
N TYR A 120 -6.43 -8.98 2.49
CA TYR A 120 -5.42 -9.97 2.13
C TYR A 120 -4.65 -9.54 0.87
N PRO A 121 -3.76 -8.53 0.98
CA PRO A 121 -3.13 -7.89 -0.17
C PRO A 121 -2.08 -8.77 -0.89
N THR A 122 -1.69 -9.91 -0.30
CA THR A 122 -0.62 -10.79 -0.83
C THR A 122 -0.85 -11.23 -2.27
N GLY A 123 -2.06 -11.67 -2.61
CA GLY A 123 -2.40 -12.15 -3.97
C GLY A 123 -2.28 -11.04 -5.02
N PRO A 124 -3.00 -9.90 -4.84
CA PRO A 124 -2.88 -8.75 -5.72
C PRO A 124 -1.44 -8.23 -5.87
N TRP A 125 -0.65 -8.18 -4.78
CA TRP A 125 0.75 -7.76 -4.84
C TRP A 125 1.66 -8.77 -5.56
N LEU A 126 1.36 -10.07 -5.48
CA LEU A 126 2.08 -11.08 -6.25
C LEU A 126 1.78 -10.95 -7.74
N ALA A 127 0.51 -10.74 -8.11
CA ALA A 127 0.12 -10.47 -9.50
C ALA A 127 0.77 -9.18 -10.02
N PHE A 128 0.77 -8.12 -9.21
CA PHE A 128 1.45 -6.85 -9.49
C PHE A 128 2.91 -7.09 -9.89
N ASN A 129 3.63 -7.94 -9.15
CA ASN A 129 5.04 -8.16 -9.38
C ASN A 129 5.35 -9.11 -10.55
N LEU A 130 4.47 -10.07 -10.84
CA LEU A 130 4.72 -11.12 -11.84
C LEU A 130 4.15 -10.81 -13.23
N ILE A 131 3.06 -10.05 -13.31
CA ILE A 131 2.32 -9.83 -14.57
C ILE A 131 2.54 -8.41 -15.10
N GLY A 132 2.66 -7.43 -14.21
CA GLY A 132 2.82 -6.02 -14.58
C GLY A 132 2.16 -5.12 -13.54
N GLY A 133 2.93 -4.17 -13.00
CA GLY A 133 2.53 -3.43 -11.82
C GLY A 133 1.36 -2.49 -12.08
N ALA A 134 1.43 -1.67 -13.13
CA ALA A 134 0.43 -0.64 -13.41
C ALA A 134 -0.96 -1.22 -13.68
N ILE A 135 -1.05 -2.27 -14.52
CA ILE A 135 -2.34 -2.86 -14.90
C ILE A 135 -3.06 -3.42 -13.68
N VAL A 136 -2.36 -4.19 -12.83
CA VAL A 136 -2.93 -4.75 -11.60
C VAL A 136 -3.30 -3.63 -10.63
N TRP A 137 -2.47 -2.60 -10.52
CA TRP A 137 -2.75 -1.45 -9.67
C TRP A 137 -4.02 -0.71 -10.09
N GLN A 138 -4.14 -0.40 -11.38
CA GLN A 138 -5.23 0.37 -11.98
C GLN A 138 -6.56 -0.39 -12.05
N LEU A 139 -6.52 -1.69 -12.34
CA LEU A 139 -7.73 -2.49 -12.60
C LEU A 139 -8.18 -3.34 -11.41
N VAL A 140 -7.31 -3.60 -10.42
CA VAL A 140 -7.63 -4.46 -9.28
C VAL A 140 -7.54 -3.70 -7.97
N ILE A 141 -6.37 -3.15 -7.65
CA ILE A 141 -6.11 -2.57 -6.31
C ILE A 141 -6.94 -1.30 -6.10
N ILE A 142 -6.82 -0.31 -6.98
CA ILE A 142 -7.52 0.97 -6.83
C ILE A 142 -9.06 0.81 -6.91
N PRO A 143 -9.62 0.04 -7.86
CA PRO A 143 -11.06 -0.23 -7.89
C PRO A 143 -11.59 -0.88 -6.60
N ALA A 144 -10.82 -1.77 -5.97
CA ALA A 144 -11.21 -2.37 -4.69
C ALA A 144 -11.35 -1.31 -3.59
N PHE A 145 -10.43 -0.34 -3.53
CA PHE A 145 -10.52 0.78 -2.59
C PHE A 145 -11.73 1.68 -2.88
N PHE A 146 -11.98 2.06 -4.13
CA PHE A 146 -13.16 2.88 -4.45
C PHE A 146 -14.48 2.18 -4.15
N HIS A 147 -14.58 0.89 -4.47
CA HIS A 147 -15.76 0.10 -4.13
C HIS A 147 -15.98 0.08 -2.62
N ARG A 148 -14.92 -0.12 -1.82
CA ARG A 148 -15.02 -0.11 -0.36
C ARG A 148 -15.39 1.27 0.17
N SER A 149 -14.73 2.34 -0.28
CA SER A 149 -15.04 3.72 0.10
C SER A 149 -16.51 4.07 -0.17
N ARG A 150 -17.06 3.66 -1.32
CA ARG A 150 -18.48 3.85 -1.65
C ARG A 150 -19.42 3.01 -0.78
N ALA A 151 -19.09 1.74 -0.51
CA ALA A 151 -19.89 0.90 0.37
C ALA A 151 -20.00 1.49 1.78
N ILE A 152 -18.91 2.09 2.28
CA ILE A 152 -18.87 2.78 3.57
C ILE A 152 -19.77 4.03 3.56
N ILE A 153 -19.71 4.84 2.51
CA ILE A 153 -20.54 6.04 2.36
C ILE A 153 -22.03 5.67 2.27
N ALA A 154 -22.36 4.64 1.49
CA ALA A 154 -23.74 4.16 1.34
C ALA A 154 -24.30 3.68 2.69
N ALA A 155 -23.54 2.87 3.44
CA ALA A 155 -23.94 2.39 4.76
C ALA A 155 -24.21 3.55 5.75
N ARG A 156 -23.36 4.59 5.74
CA ARG A 156 -23.56 5.79 6.57
C ARG A 156 -24.80 6.59 6.21
N SER A 157 -25.15 6.65 4.93
CA SER A 157 -26.36 7.35 4.48
C SER A 157 -27.65 6.64 4.89
N THR A 158 -27.60 5.31 5.04
CA THR A 158 -28.73 4.50 5.51
C THR A 158 -28.87 4.46 7.03
N SER A 159 -27.77 4.59 7.77
CA SER A 159 -27.76 4.65 9.23
C SER A 159 -28.00 6.09 9.73
N SER A 160 -29.26 6.54 9.74
CA SER A 160 -29.63 7.75 10.51
C SER A 160 -29.32 7.55 12.01
N PRO A 161 -29.00 8.62 12.77
CA PRO A 161 -28.57 8.51 14.16
C PRO A 161 -29.77 8.17 15.05
N SER A 162 -30.08 6.88 15.19
CA SER A 162 -30.99 6.42 16.24
C SER A 162 -30.25 6.50 17.58
N PRO A 163 -30.72 7.30 18.56
CA PRO A 163 -30.03 7.54 19.83
C PRO A 163 -29.97 6.30 20.75
N THR A 164 -30.49 5.16 20.31
CA THR A 164 -30.58 3.89 21.05
C THR A 164 -29.82 2.74 20.40
N ALA A 165 -29.17 2.94 19.25
CA ALA A 165 -28.30 1.93 18.68
C ALA A 165 -26.94 1.99 19.40
N GLY A 166 -26.67 1.00 20.24
CA GLY A 166 -25.32 0.76 20.78
C GLY A 166 -24.28 0.57 19.66
N PRO A 167 -23.00 0.39 20.00
CA PRO A 167 -21.89 0.34 19.02
C PRO A 167 -21.92 -0.99 18.26
N SER A 168 -22.91 -1.23 17.41
CA SER A 168 -23.22 -2.57 16.90
C SER A 168 -22.53 -2.94 15.59
N ASP A 169 -21.74 -2.04 14.98
CA ASP A 169 -20.80 -2.45 13.93
C ASP A 169 -19.46 -1.69 14.03
N PRO A 170 -18.35 -2.38 14.42
CA PRO A 170 -17.03 -1.78 14.47
C PRO A 170 -16.52 -1.32 13.09
N ASN A 171 -17.18 -1.74 12.00
CA ASN A 171 -16.89 -1.26 10.65
C ASN A 171 -17.48 0.12 10.33
N PHE A 172 -18.33 0.71 11.18
CA PHE A 172 -19.02 1.97 10.87
C PHE A 172 -18.97 3.02 12.00
N GLY A 173 -18.44 2.70 13.19
CA GLY A 173 -18.26 3.63 14.32
C GLY A 173 -16.93 4.39 14.36
N GLU A 174 -16.65 5.12 15.45
CA GLU A 174 -15.39 5.89 15.65
C GLU A 174 -14.14 5.02 15.51
N SER A 175 -14.23 3.73 15.89
CA SER A 175 -13.13 2.75 15.81
C SER A 175 -12.87 2.19 14.42
N MET A 176 -13.67 2.57 13.42
CA MET A 176 -13.59 2.03 12.06
C MET A 176 -12.18 2.14 11.44
N ARG A 177 -11.47 3.25 11.70
CA ARG A 177 -10.10 3.45 11.20
C ARG A 177 -9.01 2.92 12.12
N HIS A 178 -9.37 2.30 13.24
CA HIS A 178 -8.40 1.66 14.11
C HIS A 178 -7.79 0.44 13.42
N LEU A 179 -6.53 0.18 13.78
CA LEU A 179 -5.92 -1.13 13.56
C LEU A 179 -6.67 -2.16 14.41
N THR A 180 -6.89 -3.33 13.84
CA THR A 180 -7.58 -4.43 14.55
C THR A 180 -6.85 -4.83 15.83
N GLN A 181 -5.52 -4.71 15.86
CA GLN A 181 -4.68 -5.08 17.00
C GLN A 181 -3.50 -4.11 17.17
N LEU A 182 -3.17 -3.77 18.41
CA LEU A 182 -1.98 -2.98 18.75
C LEU A 182 -0.68 -3.63 18.23
N ALA A 183 -0.62 -4.96 18.19
CA ALA A 183 0.52 -5.72 17.67
C ALA A 183 0.92 -5.34 16.22
N GLU A 184 -0.03 -4.84 15.42
CA GLU A 184 0.22 -4.42 14.04
C GLU A 184 1.17 -3.20 13.96
N THR A 185 1.26 -2.39 15.03
CA THR A 185 2.22 -1.26 15.11
C THR A 185 3.69 -1.70 15.06
N ILE A 186 3.99 -2.95 15.43
CA ILE A 186 5.32 -3.54 15.32
C ILE A 186 5.38 -4.51 14.15
N ALA A 187 4.37 -5.36 13.99
CA ALA A 187 4.38 -6.42 12.99
C ALA A 187 4.45 -5.87 11.57
N ILE A 188 3.74 -4.78 11.25
CA ILE A 188 3.73 -4.20 9.90
C ILE A 188 5.10 -3.61 9.52
N PRO A 189 5.68 -2.63 10.26
CA PRO A 189 6.94 -2.02 9.83
C PRO A 189 8.08 -3.03 9.80
N ALA A 190 8.14 -3.96 10.76
CA ALA A 190 9.14 -5.02 10.75
C ALA A 190 8.93 -6.02 9.60
N ALA A 191 7.70 -6.38 9.27
CA ALA A 191 7.42 -7.26 8.13
C ALA A 191 7.76 -6.61 6.79
N VAL A 192 7.48 -5.31 6.61
CA VAL A 192 7.88 -4.59 5.39
C VAL A 192 9.40 -4.43 5.33
N ALA A 193 10.07 -4.14 6.45
CA ALA A 193 11.53 -4.07 6.50
C ALA A 193 12.17 -5.41 6.10
N LEU A 194 11.76 -6.51 6.74
CA LEU A 194 12.34 -7.84 6.54
C LEU A 194 11.89 -8.50 5.22
N GLY A 195 10.62 -8.38 4.89
CA GLY A 195 10.02 -9.07 3.75
C GLY A 195 10.14 -8.32 2.42
N TYR A 196 10.43 -7.01 2.45
CA TYR A 196 10.54 -6.19 1.25
C TYR A 196 11.87 -5.45 1.14
N PHE A 197 12.22 -4.60 2.12
CA PHE A 197 13.43 -3.77 2.02
C PHE A 197 14.71 -4.59 2.06
N VAL A 198 14.80 -5.63 2.89
CA VAL A 198 15.97 -6.53 2.92
C VAL A 198 16.17 -7.24 1.57
N PRO A 199 15.16 -7.95 0.99
CA PRO A 199 15.28 -8.48 -0.36
C PRO A 199 15.60 -7.43 -1.43
N SER A 200 15.05 -6.21 -1.30
CA SER A 200 15.31 -5.11 -2.23
C SER A 200 16.78 -4.66 -2.16
N LEU A 201 17.38 -4.60 -0.98
CA LEU A 201 18.81 -4.32 -0.82
C LEU A 201 19.67 -5.46 -1.38
N LEU A 202 19.25 -6.72 -1.18
CA LEU A 202 19.98 -7.88 -1.71
C LEU A 202 20.05 -7.85 -3.25
N ILE A 203 18.95 -7.50 -3.94
CA ILE A 203 18.99 -7.38 -5.41
C ILE A 203 19.89 -6.24 -5.87
N LEU A 204 19.88 -5.10 -5.17
CA LEU A 204 20.70 -3.93 -5.52
C LEU A 204 22.19 -4.18 -5.32
N VAL A 205 22.58 -5.01 -4.35
CA VAL A 205 23.99 -5.25 -3.98
C VAL A 205 24.57 -6.49 -4.65
N LEU A 206 23.82 -7.59 -4.73
CA LEU A 206 24.35 -8.88 -5.18
C LEU A 206 24.14 -9.16 -6.66
N ASP A 207 23.15 -8.51 -7.31
CA ASP A 207 22.75 -8.73 -8.72
C ASP A 207 22.71 -10.23 -9.14
N SER A 208 22.29 -11.08 -8.20
CA SER A 208 22.30 -12.52 -8.39
C SER A 208 20.90 -13.03 -8.76
N PRO A 209 20.79 -14.08 -9.61
CA PRO A 209 19.50 -14.68 -9.95
C PRO A 209 18.70 -15.10 -8.70
N ALA A 210 19.40 -15.64 -7.70
CA ALA A 210 18.80 -16.04 -6.43
C ALA A 210 18.18 -14.84 -5.68
N SER A 211 18.91 -13.73 -5.55
CA SER A 211 18.40 -12.53 -4.89
C SER A 211 17.14 -11.99 -5.59
N ILE A 212 17.11 -11.99 -6.92
CA ILE A 212 15.96 -11.51 -7.70
C ILE A 212 14.76 -12.43 -7.52
N ILE A 213 14.95 -13.75 -7.57
CA ILE A 213 13.86 -14.70 -7.29
C ILE A 213 13.33 -14.52 -5.88
N THR A 214 14.20 -14.37 -4.88
CA THR A 214 13.77 -14.09 -3.50
C THR A 214 12.95 -12.81 -3.44
N TRP A 215 13.38 -11.73 -4.10
CA TRP A 215 12.65 -10.48 -4.17
C TRP A 215 11.33 -10.61 -4.94
N LEU A 216 11.24 -11.42 -6.00
CA LEU A 216 10.02 -11.59 -6.78
C LEU A 216 8.83 -12.09 -5.94
N PHE A 217 9.12 -12.83 -4.86
CA PHE A 217 8.13 -13.32 -3.91
C PHE A 217 8.01 -12.47 -2.63
N PHE A 218 8.47 -11.21 -2.64
CA PHE A 218 8.34 -10.28 -1.50
C PHE A 218 6.94 -10.23 -0.87
N PRO A 219 5.81 -10.30 -1.62
CA PRO A 219 4.49 -10.24 -0.99
C PRO A 219 4.26 -11.42 -0.03
N VAL A 220 4.78 -12.59 -0.39
CA VAL A 220 4.73 -13.80 0.45
C VAL A 220 5.59 -13.60 1.69
N TRP A 221 6.81 -13.11 1.54
CA TRP A 221 7.72 -12.86 2.67
C TRP A 221 7.15 -11.83 3.66
N VAL A 222 6.59 -10.72 3.17
CA VAL A 222 5.94 -9.72 4.01
C VAL A 222 4.74 -10.32 4.75
N SER A 223 3.91 -11.11 4.07
CA SER A 223 2.76 -11.78 4.69
C SER A 223 3.19 -12.76 5.78
N LEU A 224 4.18 -13.62 5.50
CA LEU A 224 4.70 -14.59 6.47
C LEU A 224 5.35 -13.90 7.66
N ALA A 225 6.19 -12.89 7.42
CA ALA A 225 6.83 -12.10 8.47
C ALA A 225 5.79 -11.40 9.36
N ARG A 226 4.77 -10.77 8.75
CA ARG A 226 3.70 -10.09 9.49
C ARG A 226 2.93 -11.08 10.36
N GLN A 227 2.52 -12.22 9.80
CA GLN A 227 1.79 -13.25 10.56
C GLN A 227 2.64 -13.83 11.69
N GLY A 228 3.91 -14.13 11.44
CA GLY A 228 4.86 -14.63 12.44
C GLY A 228 5.09 -13.63 13.57
N LEU A 229 5.41 -12.39 13.25
CA LEU A 229 5.64 -11.31 14.21
C LEU A 229 4.38 -10.99 15.02
N ARG A 230 3.21 -10.97 14.38
CA ARG A 230 1.95 -10.78 15.08
C ARG A 230 1.68 -11.91 16.07
N ARG A 231 1.85 -13.17 15.65
CA ARG A 231 1.69 -14.32 16.56
C ARG A 231 2.68 -14.28 17.72
N ALA A 232 3.94 -13.96 17.45
CA ALA A 232 4.97 -13.84 18.48
C ALA A 232 4.64 -12.71 19.48
N THR A 233 4.35 -11.50 19.00
CA THR A 233 4.03 -10.35 19.87
C THR A 233 2.79 -10.61 20.73
N LEU A 234 1.76 -11.25 20.18
CA LEU A 234 0.57 -11.63 20.93
C LEU A 234 0.85 -12.73 21.96
N ALA A 235 1.71 -13.70 21.65
CA ALA A 235 2.14 -14.72 22.59
C ALA A 235 2.92 -14.12 23.77
N LEU A 236 3.74 -13.09 23.51
CA LEU A 236 4.51 -12.39 24.55
C LEU A 236 3.66 -11.43 25.38
N LYS A 237 2.67 -10.74 24.78
CA LYS A 237 1.88 -9.70 25.45
C LYS A 237 0.38 -9.86 25.17
N ARG A 238 -0.32 -10.58 26.06
CA ARG A 238 -1.77 -10.83 25.96
C ARG A 238 -2.64 -9.55 25.90
N HIS A 239 -2.19 -8.46 26.51
CA HIS A 239 -2.90 -7.17 26.52
C HIS A 239 -2.92 -6.46 25.14
N TRP A 240 -2.21 -6.97 24.14
CA TRP A 240 -2.09 -6.34 22.81
C TRP A 240 -3.18 -6.75 21.81
N HIS A 241 -4.25 -7.39 22.30
CA HIS A 241 -5.44 -7.71 21.52
C HIS A 241 -6.36 -6.50 21.27
N GLY A 242 -6.16 -5.38 21.97
CA GLY A 242 -6.97 -4.17 21.80
C GLY A 242 -6.78 -3.50 20.44
N THR A 243 -7.85 -2.87 19.94
CA THR A 243 -7.81 -2.01 18.75
C THR A 243 -6.97 -0.76 19.03
N PHE A 244 -6.34 -0.18 18.02
CA PHE A 244 -5.45 0.96 18.20
C PHE A 244 -5.59 2.00 17.09
N HIS A 245 -5.77 3.27 17.46
CA HIS A 245 -5.75 4.38 16.51
C HIS A 245 -4.31 4.85 16.30
N LEU A 246 -3.71 4.49 15.15
CA LEU A 246 -2.30 4.75 14.85
C LEU A 246 -1.95 6.24 14.94
N GLU A 247 -2.85 7.09 14.45
CA GLU A 247 -2.67 8.53 14.31
C GLU A 247 -2.68 9.26 15.66
N SER A 248 -3.23 8.63 16.71
CA SER A 248 -3.23 9.18 18.08
C SER A 248 -1.85 9.15 18.73
N ASN A 249 -0.95 8.27 18.26
CA ASN A 249 0.36 8.06 18.85
C ASN A 249 1.48 8.38 17.84
N LYS A 250 2.12 9.52 18.04
CA LYS A 250 3.20 10.00 17.17
C LYS A 250 4.36 9.01 17.05
N ALA A 251 4.73 8.30 18.14
CA ALA A 251 5.84 7.36 18.11
C ALA A 251 5.52 6.13 17.24
N ALA A 252 4.30 5.58 17.36
CA ALA A 252 3.86 4.47 16.53
C ALA A 252 3.72 4.89 15.06
N LEU A 253 3.20 6.09 14.80
CA LEU A 253 3.09 6.64 13.45
C LEU A 253 4.47 6.84 12.81
N VAL A 254 5.43 7.43 13.52
CA VAL A 254 6.81 7.58 13.03
C VAL A 254 7.45 6.22 12.80
N GLY A 255 7.31 5.28 13.74
CA GLY A 255 7.84 3.92 13.59
C GLY A 255 7.29 3.19 12.35
N MET A 256 6.02 3.40 12.02
CA MET A 256 5.36 2.80 10.85
C MET A 256 5.99 3.25 9.53
N TYR A 257 6.34 4.53 9.41
CA TYR A 257 6.76 5.14 8.14
C TYR A 257 8.25 5.49 8.07
N ALA A 258 9.01 5.33 9.16
CA ALA A 258 10.43 5.71 9.21
C ALA A 258 11.27 5.01 8.14
N VAL A 259 11.19 3.67 8.05
CA VAL A 259 11.98 2.88 7.09
C VAL A 259 11.72 3.31 5.64
N PRO A 260 10.47 3.31 5.12
CA PRO A 260 10.24 3.71 3.73
C PRO A 260 10.64 5.16 3.44
N ILE A 261 10.44 6.09 4.39
CA ILE A 261 10.87 7.49 4.22
C ILE A 261 12.40 7.58 4.13
N LEU A 262 13.13 6.94 5.04
CA LEU A 262 14.60 6.95 5.04
C LEU A 262 15.17 6.34 3.76
N CYS A 263 14.65 5.17 3.33
CA CYS A 263 15.07 4.55 2.07
C CYS A 263 14.74 5.42 0.85
N SER A 264 13.62 6.14 0.86
CA SER A 264 13.27 7.09 -0.20
C SER A 264 14.23 8.28 -0.25
N VAL A 265 14.56 8.88 0.90
CA VAL A 265 15.50 10.00 0.93
C VAL A 265 16.89 9.57 0.46
N LEU A 266 17.37 8.42 0.91
CA LEU A 266 18.67 7.88 0.49
C LEU A 266 18.70 7.55 -1.00
N SER A 267 17.66 6.90 -1.53
CA SER A 267 17.58 6.59 -2.96
C SER A 267 17.39 7.84 -3.83
N GLN A 268 16.68 8.86 -3.36
CA GLN A 268 16.57 10.14 -4.04
C GLN A 268 17.92 10.85 -4.10
N ALA A 269 18.67 10.88 -2.99
CA ALA A 269 20.02 11.44 -2.97
C ALA A 269 20.95 10.69 -3.93
N LEU A 270 20.88 9.36 -3.95
CA LEU A 270 21.63 8.51 -4.89
C LEU A 270 21.24 8.80 -6.34
N LEU A 271 19.95 8.96 -6.64
CA LEU A 271 19.45 9.29 -7.97
C LEU A 271 19.98 10.66 -8.42
N VAL A 272 19.83 11.70 -7.61
CA VAL A 272 20.33 13.05 -7.91
C VAL A 272 21.84 13.03 -8.13
N TRP A 273 22.59 12.32 -7.28
CA TRP A 273 24.03 12.13 -7.47
C TRP A 273 24.34 11.42 -8.80
N SER A 274 23.63 10.34 -9.14
CA SER A 274 23.86 9.58 -10.38
C SER A 274 23.59 10.40 -11.67
N LEU A 275 22.72 11.42 -11.59
CA LEU A 275 22.47 12.35 -12.70
C LEU A 275 23.67 13.25 -12.99
N THR A 276 24.55 13.48 -12.00
CA THR A 276 25.80 14.24 -12.19
C THR A 276 26.90 13.42 -12.86
N GLN A 277 26.76 12.09 -12.89
CA GLN A 277 27.71 11.17 -13.51
C GLN A 277 27.40 10.96 -15.00
N ARG A 278 28.32 10.33 -15.76
CA ARG A 278 28.05 9.93 -17.15
C ARG A 278 27.05 8.76 -17.16
N ASP A 279 26.22 8.70 -18.21
CA ASP A 279 25.32 7.57 -18.38
C ASP A 279 26.13 6.32 -18.75
N ASP A 280 26.12 5.32 -17.88
CA ASP A 280 26.83 4.05 -18.02
C ASP A 280 25.92 2.91 -18.50
N ARG A 281 24.64 3.18 -18.72
CA ARG A 281 23.65 2.17 -19.11
C ARG A 281 23.82 1.75 -20.56
N LYS A 282 23.93 0.44 -20.77
CA LYS A 282 23.89 -0.21 -22.08
C LYS A 282 22.49 -0.16 -22.69
N GLU A 283 22.36 -0.49 -23.97
CA GLU A 283 21.09 -0.45 -24.70
C GLU A 283 20.02 -1.32 -24.03
N MET A 284 20.33 -2.59 -23.75
CA MET A 284 19.46 -3.52 -23.02
C MET A 284 18.99 -2.96 -21.67
N THR A 285 19.92 -2.47 -20.84
CA THR A 285 19.62 -1.81 -19.56
C THR A 285 18.70 -0.61 -19.74
N ARG A 286 18.96 0.22 -20.75
CA ARG A 286 18.14 1.41 -21.03
C ARG A 286 16.72 0.99 -21.41
N ALA A 287 16.55 -0.04 -22.21
CA ALA A 287 15.26 -0.58 -22.60
C ALA A 287 14.49 -1.13 -21.38
N THR A 288 15.12 -2.00 -20.57
CA THR A 288 14.47 -2.59 -19.39
C THR A 288 14.14 -1.55 -18.33
N THR A 289 15.09 -0.67 -17.96
CA THR A 289 14.83 0.41 -16.99
C THR A 289 13.75 1.36 -17.51
N LYS A 290 13.74 1.72 -18.80
CA LYS A 290 12.69 2.57 -19.38
C LYS A 290 11.30 1.94 -19.25
N PHE A 291 11.19 0.64 -19.52
CA PHE A 291 9.94 -0.09 -19.38
C PHE A 291 9.41 -0.06 -17.93
N ILE A 292 10.27 -0.29 -16.94
CA ILE A 292 9.91 -0.20 -15.51
C ILE A 292 9.52 1.23 -15.13
N VAL A 293 10.27 2.25 -15.59
CA VAL A 293 9.96 3.65 -15.31
C VAL A 293 8.59 4.04 -15.84
N ILE A 294 8.22 3.60 -17.06
CA ILE A 294 6.88 3.83 -17.61
C ILE A 294 5.81 3.19 -16.73
N ASP A 295 5.97 1.92 -16.35
CA ASP A 295 5.03 1.21 -15.48
C ASP A 295 4.83 1.94 -14.14
N VAL A 296 5.93 2.29 -13.47
CA VAL A 296 5.92 2.99 -12.18
C VAL A 296 5.35 4.40 -12.28
N PHE A 297 5.60 5.11 -13.38
CA PHE A 297 5.01 6.42 -13.63
C PHE A 297 3.48 6.33 -13.68
N PHE A 298 2.93 5.34 -14.38
CA PHE A 298 1.48 5.12 -14.45
C PHE A 298 0.88 4.69 -13.11
N ILE A 299 1.60 3.89 -12.31
CA ILE A 299 1.22 3.63 -10.91
C ILE A 299 1.14 4.95 -10.13
N GLY A 300 2.17 5.80 -10.22
CA GLY A 300 2.24 7.10 -9.58
C GLY A 300 1.05 8.01 -9.94
N LEU A 301 0.72 8.14 -11.23
CA LEU A 301 -0.46 8.89 -11.68
C LEU A 301 -1.76 8.36 -11.08
N THR A 302 -1.89 7.03 -11.02
CA THR A 302 -3.10 6.40 -10.47
C THR A 302 -3.21 6.63 -8.96
N VAL A 303 -2.09 6.60 -8.23
CA VAL A 303 -2.04 6.95 -6.80
C VAL A 303 -2.42 8.42 -6.57
N LEU A 304 -1.89 9.34 -7.38
CA LEU A 304 -2.24 10.76 -7.29
C LEU A 304 -3.73 10.99 -7.56
N TYR A 305 -4.30 10.31 -8.54
CA TYR A 305 -5.73 10.32 -8.82
C TYR A 305 -6.54 9.78 -7.63
N TRP A 306 -6.14 8.63 -7.08
CA TRP A 306 -6.78 8.03 -5.92
C TRP A 306 -6.84 9.01 -4.74
N VAL A 307 -5.70 9.61 -4.40
CA VAL A 307 -5.60 10.58 -3.30
C VAL A 307 -6.37 11.86 -3.62
N LEU A 308 -6.37 12.32 -4.87
CA LEU A 308 -7.14 13.50 -5.28
C LEU A 308 -8.65 13.28 -5.09
N VAL A 309 -9.15 12.09 -5.44
CA VAL A 309 -10.56 11.72 -5.32
C VAL A 309 -10.98 11.55 -3.86
N GLU A 310 -10.15 10.90 -3.05
CA GLU A 310 -10.49 10.55 -1.66
C GLU A 310 -10.09 11.58 -0.62
N ALA A 311 -9.10 12.43 -0.87
CA ALA A 311 -8.55 13.33 0.13
C ALA A 311 -8.54 14.80 -0.34
N GLY A 312 -8.64 15.02 -1.65
CA GLY A 312 -8.67 16.35 -2.27
C GLY A 312 -7.28 16.87 -2.63
N TRP A 313 -7.26 17.98 -3.37
CA TRP A 313 -6.06 18.50 -4.04
C TRP A 313 -4.93 18.89 -3.08
N ARG A 314 -5.23 19.33 -1.85
CA ARG A 314 -4.22 19.74 -0.87
C ARG A 314 -3.31 18.57 -0.49
N VAL A 315 -3.90 17.40 -0.26
CA VAL A 315 -3.15 16.18 0.08
C VAL A 315 -2.31 15.72 -1.11
N THR A 316 -2.88 15.76 -2.32
CA THR A 316 -2.15 15.48 -3.56
C THR A 316 -0.95 16.42 -3.75
N ALA A 317 -1.13 17.72 -3.49
CA ALA A 317 -0.05 18.70 -3.58
C ALA A 317 1.07 18.45 -2.56
N VAL A 318 0.72 18.12 -1.31
CA VAL A 318 1.71 17.72 -0.28
C VAL A 318 2.47 16.47 -0.72
N MET A 319 1.75 15.46 -1.22
CA MET A 319 2.36 14.22 -1.72
C MET A 319 3.36 14.49 -2.87
N VAL A 320 2.98 15.32 -3.85
CA VAL A 320 3.86 15.69 -4.97
C VAL A 320 5.05 16.51 -4.48
N GLY A 321 4.83 17.53 -3.65
CA GLY A 321 5.90 18.36 -3.12
C GLY A 321 6.93 17.55 -2.32
N ALA A 322 6.45 16.67 -1.44
CA ALA A 322 7.31 15.76 -0.70
C ALA A 322 8.01 14.74 -1.62
N ALA A 323 7.34 14.24 -2.67
CA ALA A 323 7.95 13.32 -3.63
C ALA A 323 9.12 13.96 -4.39
N VAL A 324 9.00 15.22 -4.79
CA VAL A 324 10.05 15.96 -5.50
C VAL A 324 11.28 16.17 -4.61
N VAL A 325 11.07 16.52 -3.34
CA VAL A 325 12.17 16.87 -2.42
C VAL A 325 12.81 15.63 -1.78
N LEU A 326 12.00 14.69 -1.30
CA LEU A 326 12.44 13.56 -0.47
C LEU A 326 12.38 12.21 -1.20
N GLY A 327 11.99 12.23 -2.47
CA GLY A 327 11.80 11.04 -3.29
C GLY A 327 10.38 10.48 -3.20
N PRO A 328 9.99 9.66 -4.19
CA PRO A 328 8.61 9.24 -4.38
C PRO A 328 8.06 8.40 -3.23
N GLY A 329 8.85 7.53 -2.59
CA GLY A 329 8.39 6.75 -1.44
C GLY A 329 8.04 7.61 -0.22
N ALA A 330 8.87 8.61 0.09
CA ALA A 330 8.61 9.58 1.15
C ALA A 330 7.39 10.44 0.82
N GLY A 331 7.25 10.86 -0.44
CA GLY A 331 6.07 11.59 -0.92
C GLY A 331 4.77 10.86 -0.62
N VAL A 332 4.68 9.59 -1.00
CA VAL A 332 3.50 8.76 -0.73
C VAL A 332 3.26 8.63 0.78
N CYS A 333 4.27 8.28 1.58
CA CYS A 333 4.12 8.10 3.03
C CYS A 333 3.69 9.39 3.75
N ILE A 334 4.34 10.52 3.47
CA ILE A 334 4.03 11.82 4.08
C ILE A 334 2.65 12.30 3.63
N GLY A 335 2.34 12.15 2.34
CA GLY A 335 1.01 12.43 1.80
C GLY A 335 -0.07 11.61 2.51
N TRP A 336 0.21 10.34 2.84
CA TRP A 336 -0.71 9.49 3.60
C TRP A 336 -0.89 9.94 5.04
N ILE A 337 0.20 10.30 5.74
CA ILE A 337 0.12 10.85 7.09
C ILE A 337 -0.73 12.14 7.10
N TYR A 338 -0.52 13.00 6.11
CA TYR A 338 -1.30 14.24 5.95
C TYR A 338 -2.76 13.98 5.55
N ARG A 339 -3.02 12.94 4.74
CA ARG A 339 -4.38 12.46 4.45
C ARG A 339 -5.10 12.10 5.74
N GLU A 340 -4.46 11.36 6.64
CA GLU A 340 -5.13 10.94 7.87
C GLU A 340 -5.42 12.08 8.84
N SER A 341 -4.58 13.12 8.89
CA SER A 341 -4.87 14.30 9.72
C SER A 341 -5.95 15.22 9.13
N THR A 342 -6.24 15.10 7.84
CA THR A 342 -7.24 15.92 7.14
C THR A 342 -8.59 15.21 6.99
N VAL A 343 -8.57 13.88 6.84
CA VAL A 343 -9.76 13.03 6.83
C VAL A 343 -10.15 12.69 8.28
N ASP A 344 -10.46 13.73 9.05
CA ASP A 344 -11.06 13.59 10.37
C ASP A 344 -12.48 13.03 10.17
N PRO A 345 -12.88 11.93 10.83
CA PRO A 345 -14.28 11.50 10.83
C PRO A 345 -15.11 12.64 11.43
N ASP A 346 -16.25 12.94 10.82
CA ASP A 346 -17.18 13.95 11.28
C ASP A 346 -17.29 13.98 12.82
N ARG A 347 -16.68 14.99 13.44
CA ARG A 347 -16.88 15.34 14.85
C ARG A 347 -18.34 15.68 15.19
N SER A 348 -19.24 15.67 14.20
CA SER A 348 -20.69 15.83 14.43
C SER A 348 -21.36 14.57 14.97
N VAL A 349 -20.66 13.45 15.10
CA VAL A 349 -21.10 12.34 15.96
C VAL A 349 -20.46 12.54 17.34
N THR A 350 -20.77 13.65 18.00
CA THR A 350 -20.60 13.74 19.45
C THR A 350 -21.55 12.73 20.08
N VAL A 351 -21.06 11.54 20.41
CA VAL A 351 -21.73 10.71 21.41
C VAL A 351 -21.67 11.51 22.70
N VAL A 352 -22.79 12.12 23.06
CA VAL A 352 -22.99 12.62 24.42
C VAL A 352 -22.76 11.41 25.32
N ALA A 353 -21.63 11.41 26.03
CA ALA A 353 -21.38 10.45 27.10
C ALA A 353 -22.42 10.70 28.19
N VAL A 354 -23.61 10.14 28.03
CA VAL A 354 -24.63 10.13 29.07
C VAL A 354 -24.18 9.11 30.11
N GLY A 355 -23.74 9.62 31.25
CA GLY A 355 -23.80 8.86 32.50
C GLY A 355 -22.53 8.13 32.90
N GLY A 356 -21.47 8.89 33.18
CA GLY A 356 -20.67 8.54 34.35
C GLY A 356 -21.58 8.62 35.59
N ARG A 357 -21.90 7.47 36.18
CA ARG A 357 -22.31 7.40 37.59
C ARG A 357 -21.34 6.48 38.30
N SER A 358 -20.53 7.13 39.13
CA SER A 358 -19.88 6.54 40.28
C SER A 358 -20.89 5.87 41.21
N SER A 359 -20.33 5.09 42.13
CA SER A 359 -20.87 4.61 43.41
C SER A 359 -21.86 3.44 43.41
N GLY A 360 -21.43 2.36 44.07
CA GLY A 360 -22.25 1.71 45.09
C GLY A 360 -22.48 0.22 44.89
N GLU A 361 -21.86 -0.58 45.76
CA GLU A 361 -22.33 -1.91 46.13
C GLU A 361 -23.85 -1.94 46.34
N ALA A 362 -24.54 -2.93 45.77
CA ALA A 362 -25.75 -3.50 46.33
C ALA A 362 -26.02 -4.88 45.72
N THR A 363 -26.15 -5.85 46.61
CA THR A 363 -26.41 -7.29 46.48
C THR A 363 -27.68 -7.66 45.67
N PRO A 364 -27.76 -8.88 45.10
CA PRO A 364 -28.98 -9.38 44.49
C PRO A 364 -29.96 -9.90 45.56
N SER A 365 -31.19 -9.39 45.56
CA SER A 365 -32.33 -9.99 46.26
C SER A 365 -33.55 -9.89 45.35
N GLU A 366 -33.93 -11.00 44.74
CA GLU A 366 -35.23 -11.20 44.11
C GLU A 366 -36.00 -12.22 44.96
N GLU A 367 -36.82 -11.69 45.88
CA GLU A 367 -37.94 -12.42 46.46
C GLU A 367 -39.12 -12.36 45.48
N THR A 368 -39.45 -13.48 44.85
CA THR A 368 -40.72 -13.68 44.14
C THR A 368 -41.82 -14.08 45.14
N PRO A 369 -42.94 -13.34 45.26
CA PRO A 369 -44.14 -13.84 45.92
C PRO A 369 -44.98 -14.67 44.95
N LEU A 370 -45.29 -15.90 45.35
CA LEU A 370 -46.28 -16.80 44.74
C LEU A 370 -47.71 -16.35 45.07
N LEU A 371 -48.56 -16.21 44.05
CA LEU A 371 -50.02 -16.45 44.06
C LEU A 371 -50.40 -16.76 42.59
N ARG A 372 -50.93 -17.93 42.25
CA ARG A 372 -52.20 -18.48 42.71
C ARG A 372 -52.22 -20.01 42.68
#